data_AF-A0A2I0J8T8-F1
#
_entry.id   AF-A0A2I0J8T8-F1
#
_cell.length_a   1.000
_cell.length_b   1.000
_cell.length_c   1.000
_cell.angle_alpha   90.00
_cell.angle_beta   90.00
_cell.angle_gamma   90.00
#
_symmetry.space_group_name_H-M   'P 1'
#
loop_
_entity.id
_entity.type
_entity.pdbx_description
1 polymer ?
#
loop_
_entity_poly.entity_id
_entity_poly.type
_entity_poly.pdbx_seq_one_letter_code
_entity_poly.pdbx_strand_id
1 'polypeptide(L)'
;MLVMISLLVAPSTGNFYQDFDIMWGDGRAKILNNGELLTLSLDKASGSGFQSKNQYLFGNIDMQIKLVPRNSAGTVTAYYMRSEGMAWDEIDFERQGATVSHVV
;
A
#
# COMPACT_ATOMS: atom_id res chain seq x y z
N MET A 1 8.29 43.42 10.38
CA MET A 1 7.66 42.85 9.18
C MET A 1 8.00 41.37 9.14
N LEU A 2 7.08 40.51 9.55
CA LEU A 2 7.27 39.05 9.54
C LEU A 2 7.05 38.57 8.11
N VAL A 3 8.09 38.07 7.44
CA VAL A 3 7.98 37.54 6.09
C VAL A 3 7.53 36.08 6.21
N MET A 4 6.23 35.84 6.06
CA MET A 4 5.69 34.50 5.86
C MET A 4 6.05 34.07 4.43
N ILE A 5 7.06 33.21 4.29
CA ILE A 5 7.33 32.51 3.04
C ILE A 5 6.30 31.40 2.93
N SER A 6 5.25 31.63 2.15
CA SER A 6 4.29 30.60 1.78
C SER A 6 4.97 29.65 0.80
N LEU A 7 5.45 28.50 1.30
CA LEU A 7 5.88 27.39 0.46
C LEU A 7 4.64 26.83 -0.25
N LEU A 8 4.53 27.11 -1.54
CA LEU A 8 3.57 26.44 -2.43
C LEU A 8 4.03 24.98 -2.57
N VAL A 9 3.53 24.10 -1.70
CA VAL A 9 3.65 22.66 -1.89
C VAL A 9 2.67 22.31 -3.00
N ALA A 10 3.19 22.11 -4.22
CA ALA A 10 2.38 21.53 -5.29
C ALA A 10 1.92 20.14 -4.83
N PRO A 11 0.63 19.78 -4.99
CA PRO A 11 0.20 18.42 -4.71
C PRO A 11 0.91 17.48 -5.69
N SER A 12 1.92 16.75 -5.23
CA SER A 12 2.44 15.62 -6.00
C SER A 12 1.46 14.47 -5.83
N THR A 13 0.72 14.14 -6.88
CA THR A 13 0.04 12.85 -6.96
C THR A 13 1.12 11.77 -6.95
N GLY A 14 1.16 10.94 -5.91
CA GLY A 14 2.12 9.83 -5.80
C GLY A 14 2.03 8.90 -7.02
N ASN A 15 3.15 8.27 -7.37
CA ASN A 15 3.23 7.40 -8.54
C ASN A 15 3.86 6.06 -8.13
N PHE A 16 3.09 4.98 -8.24
CA PHE A 16 3.54 3.66 -7.81
C PHE A 16 4.80 3.17 -8.53
N TYR A 17 5.05 3.59 -9.77
CA TYR A 17 6.31 3.24 -10.46
C TYR A 17 7.52 3.95 -9.87
N GLN A 18 7.34 5.12 -9.25
CA GLN A 18 8.42 5.88 -8.63
C GLN A 18 8.69 5.37 -7.23
N ASP A 19 7.63 5.12 -6.47
CA ASP A 19 7.71 4.95 -5.01
C ASP A 19 7.84 3.48 -4.54
N PHE A 20 7.38 2.51 -5.35
CA PHE A 20 7.26 1.11 -4.94
C PHE A 20 7.81 0.13 -5.98
N ASP A 21 8.23 -1.05 -5.49
CA ASP A 21 8.58 -2.21 -6.29
C ASP A 21 7.62 -3.36 -6.00
N ILE A 22 7.26 -4.12 -7.06
CA ILE A 22 6.53 -5.38 -6.91
C ILE A 22 7.52 -6.46 -6.45
N MET A 23 7.25 -7.06 -5.29
CA MET A 23 8.15 -8.07 -4.70
C MET A 23 7.83 -9.47 -5.15
N TRP A 24 6.55 -9.81 -5.24
CA TRP A 24 6.12 -11.15 -5.57
C TRP A 24 4.67 -11.15 -6.08
N GLY A 25 4.30 -12.25 -6.74
CA GLY A 25 2.92 -12.49 -7.18
C GLY A 25 2.77 -13.02 -8.59
N ASP A 26 3.85 -13.11 -9.38
CA ASP A 26 3.84 -13.75 -10.70
C ASP A 26 2.69 -13.22 -11.59
N GLY A 27 2.65 -11.90 -11.77
CA GLY A 27 1.60 -11.19 -12.52
C GLY A 27 0.32 -10.86 -11.74
N ARG A 28 0.21 -11.24 -10.46
CA ARG A 28 -0.91 -10.90 -9.56
C ARG A 28 -0.77 -9.55 -8.85
N ALA A 29 0.37 -8.88 -9.00
CA ALA A 29 0.53 -7.47 -8.69
C ALA A 29 0.72 -6.73 -10.00
N LYS A 30 -0.02 -5.64 -10.21
CA LYS A 30 0.07 -4.82 -11.42
C LYS A 30 -0.07 -3.35 -11.08
N ILE A 31 0.83 -2.55 -11.62
CA ILE A 31 0.70 -1.10 -11.65
C ILE A 31 0.05 -0.73 -12.99
N LEU A 32 -1.05 0.01 -12.92
CA LEU A 32 -1.90 0.40 -14.04
C LEU A 32 -2.01 1.93 -14.10
N ASN A 33 -2.67 2.45 -15.14
CA ASN A 33 -2.98 3.87 -15.30
C ASN A 33 -1.73 4.77 -15.12
N ASN A 34 -0.64 4.41 -15.79
CA ASN A 34 0.63 5.16 -15.72
C ASN A 34 1.17 5.40 -14.28
N GLY A 35 0.90 4.47 -13.35
CA GLY A 35 1.40 4.56 -11.98
C GLY A 35 0.40 5.05 -10.95
N GLU A 36 -0.85 5.30 -11.34
CA GLU A 36 -1.89 5.81 -10.44
C GLU A 36 -2.62 4.71 -9.65
N LEU A 37 -2.58 3.47 -10.12
CA LEU A 37 -3.32 2.36 -9.50
C LEU A 37 -2.44 1.11 -9.36
N LEU A 38 -2.32 0.62 -8.14
CA LEU A 38 -1.76 -0.69 -7.86
C LEU A 38 -2.89 -1.69 -7.55
N THR A 39 -2.93 -2.81 -8.28
CA THR A 39 -3.87 -3.91 -8.02
C THR A 39 -3.13 -5.13 -7.53
N LEU A 40 -3.64 -5.76 -6.48
CA LEU A 40 -3.21 -7.05 -5.97
C LEU A 40 -4.32 -8.08 -6.15
N SER A 41 -3.96 -9.32 -6.48
CA SER A 41 -4.87 -10.45 -6.53
C SER A 41 -4.29 -11.67 -5.82
N LEU A 42 -5.19 -12.54 -5.37
CA LEU A 42 -4.88 -13.77 -4.67
C LEU A 42 -5.68 -14.89 -5.32
N ASP A 43 -5.03 -16.01 -5.59
CA ASP A 43 -5.67 -17.24 -5.99
C ASP A 43 -5.08 -18.44 -5.22
N LYS A 44 -5.42 -19.66 -5.62
CA LYS A 44 -4.94 -20.87 -4.95
C LYS A 44 -3.43 -21.10 -5.11
N ALA A 45 -2.80 -20.50 -6.11
CA ALA A 45 -1.38 -20.69 -6.37
C ALA A 45 -0.54 -19.71 -5.54
N SER A 46 -0.94 -18.44 -5.48
CA SER A 46 -0.23 -17.42 -4.69
C SER A 46 -1.05 -16.14 -4.49
N GLY A 47 -0.63 -15.33 -3.54
CA GLY A 47 -1.02 -13.91 -3.41
C GLY A 47 -0.15 -12.97 -4.24
N SER A 48 -0.03 -11.73 -3.79
CA SER A 48 0.96 -10.78 -4.29
C SER A 48 1.30 -9.69 -3.28
N GLY A 49 2.41 -8.99 -3.50
CA GLY A 49 2.87 -7.94 -2.61
C GLY A 49 3.87 -6.98 -3.25
N PHE A 50 4.02 -5.83 -2.61
CA PHE A 50 4.89 -4.72 -3.03
C PHE A 50 5.59 -4.14 -1.81
N GLN A 51 6.67 -3.39 -2.02
CA GLN A 51 7.39 -2.68 -0.96
C GLN A 51 7.83 -1.30 -1.44
N SER A 52 8.04 -0.36 -0.52
CA SER A 52 8.62 0.93 -0.86
C SER A 52 10.08 0.77 -1.30
N LYS A 53 10.53 1.58 -2.25
CA LYS A 53 11.93 1.58 -2.68
C LYS A 53 12.88 2.14 -1.63
N ASN A 54 12.37 3.04 -0.81
CA ASN A 54 13.12 3.71 0.24
C ASN A 54 12.64 3.25 1.62
N GLN A 55 13.56 3.33 2.58
CA GLN A 55 13.26 3.21 3.99
C GLN A 55 13.03 4.60 4.59
N TYR A 56 12.16 4.68 5.58
CA TYR A 56 11.80 5.94 6.24
C TYR A 56 11.89 5.77 7.75
N LEU A 57 12.55 6.72 8.41
CA LEU A 57 12.59 6.78 9.88
C LEU A 57 11.35 7.51 10.44
N PHE A 58 10.90 8.56 9.73
CA PHE A 58 9.71 9.33 10.02
C PHE A 58 9.01 9.71 8.72
N GLY A 59 7.69 9.81 8.72
CA GLY A 59 6.94 10.25 7.55
C GLY A 59 5.44 10.31 7.81
N ASN A 60 4.73 11.01 6.94
CA ASN A 60 3.30 10.83 6.77
C ASN A 60 3.11 9.94 5.54
N ILE A 61 2.40 8.82 5.71
CA ILE A 61 2.11 7.92 4.61
C ILE A 61 0.59 7.82 4.48
N ASP A 62 0.09 8.20 3.31
CA ASP A 62 -1.33 8.16 2.96
C ASP A 62 -1.52 7.17 1.81
N MET A 63 -2.53 6.32 1.91
CA MET A 63 -2.90 5.37 0.86
C MET A 63 -4.41 5.17 0.81
N GLN A 64 -4.98 5.31 -0.38
CA GLN A 64 -6.36 4.95 -0.63
C GLN A 64 -6.45 3.47 -0.99
N ILE A 65 -7.15 2.69 -0.17
CA ILE A 65 -7.25 1.23 -0.31
C ILE A 65 -8.70 0.85 -0.58
N LYS A 66 -8.93 0.12 -1.67
CA LYS A 66 -10.22 -0.53 -1.96
C LYS A 66 -10.11 -2.03 -1.71
N LEU A 67 -10.92 -2.53 -0.79
CA LEU A 67 -10.90 -3.92 -0.37
C LEU A 67 -11.64 -4.86 -1.34
N VAL A 68 -11.32 -6.15 -1.26
CA VAL A 68 -11.99 -7.22 -2.01
C VAL A 68 -13.47 -7.26 -1.62
N PRO A 69 -14.41 -7.10 -2.58
CA PRO A 69 -15.82 -7.10 -2.27
C PRO A 69 -16.37 -8.51 -2.05
N ARG A 70 -17.55 -8.60 -1.43
CA ARG A 70 -18.31 -9.85 -1.23
C ARG A 70 -17.59 -10.82 -0.28
N ASN A 71 -17.51 -12.10 -0.67
CA ASN A 71 -16.91 -13.15 0.12
C ASN A 71 -15.38 -13.12 -0.04
N SER A 72 -14.72 -12.64 0.99
CA SER A 72 -13.26 -12.60 1.14
C SER A 72 -12.82 -13.35 2.39
N ALA A 73 -13.66 -14.24 2.92
CA ALA A 73 -13.36 -15.02 4.12
C ALA A 73 -12.03 -15.78 3.98
N GLY A 74 -11.19 -15.67 5.00
CA GLY A 74 -9.86 -16.30 5.03
C GLY A 74 -8.78 -15.55 4.25
N THR A 75 -9.07 -14.36 3.73
CA THR A 75 -8.06 -13.45 3.16
C THR A 75 -7.69 -12.35 4.14
N VAL A 76 -6.45 -11.89 4.06
CA VAL A 76 -5.95 -10.70 4.76
C VAL A 76 -5.47 -9.72 3.70
N THR A 77 -5.93 -8.47 3.75
CA THR A 77 -5.26 -7.37 3.05
C THR A 77 -4.47 -6.59 4.09
N ALA A 78 -3.13 -6.59 3.95
CA ALA A 78 -2.23 -5.93 4.87
C ALA A 78 -1.57 -4.72 4.20
N TYR A 79 -1.51 -3.62 4.95
CA TYR A 79 -0.69 -2.45 4.64
C TYR A 79 0.04 -2.06 5.91
N TYR A 80 1.37 -2.12 5.87
CA TYR A 80 2.17 -2.06 7.08
C TYR A 80 3.54 -1.43 6.84
N MET A 81 4.17 -1.01 7.92
CA MET A 81 5.55 -0.53 7.96
C MET A 81 6.34 -1.43 8.88
N ARG A 82 7.55 -1.79 8.46
CA ARG A 82 8.44 -2.67 9.21
C ARG A 82 9.88 -2.20 9.09
N SER A 83 10.63 -2.16 10.19
CA SER A 83 12.08 -1.91 10.15
C SER A 83 12.87 -3.16 9.77
N GLU A 84 14.12 -2.98 9.31
CA GLU A 84 15.00 -4.10 9.01
C GLU A 84 15.69 -4.65 10.28
N GLY A 85 16.18 -5.89 10.22
CA GLY A 85 16.91 -6.54 11.31
C GLY A 85 16.16 -7.71 11.93
N MET A 86 16.70 -8.26 13.03
CA MET A 86 16.11 -9.42 13.73
C MET A 86 15.10 -9.04 14.81
N ALA A 87 15.23 -7.84 15.37
CA ALA A 87 14.32 -7.27 16.37
C ALA A 87 13.69 -6.02 15.76
N TRP A 88 12.82 -6.22 14.78
CA TRP A 88 12.19 -5.13 14.05
C TRP A 88 10.98 -4.59 14.80
N ASP A 89 10.67 -3.33 14.50
CA ASP A 89 9.44 -2.66 14.87
C ASP A 89 8.46 -2.75 13.70
N GLU A 90 7.16 -2.84 14.00
CA GLU A 90 6.11 -3.00 13.00
C GLU A 90 4.86 -2.21 13.37
N ILE A 91 4.21 -1.63 12.36
CA ILE A 91 2.92 -0.94 12.47
C ILE A 91 2.02 -1.48 11.37
N ASP A 92 0.93 -2.12 11.77
CA ASP A 92 0.08 -2.91 10.87
C ASP A 92 -1.34 -2.35 10.71
N PHE A 93 -1.81 -2.32 9.47
CA PHE A 93 -3.23 -2.28 9.14
C PHE A 93 -3.61 -3.56 8.41
N GLU A 94 -4.25 -4.48 9.14
CA GLU A 94 -4.75 -5.73 8.59
C GLU A 94 -6.27 -5.72 8.51
N ARG A 95 -6.80 -5.86 7.29
CA ARG A 95 -8.21 -6.12 7.10
C ARG A 95 -8.44 -7.60 6.87
N GLN A 96 -9.09 -8.22 7.85
CA GLN A 96 -9.62 -9.58 7.71
C GLN A 96 -10.88 -9.58 6.84
N GLY A 97 -10.86 -10.40 5.80
CA GLY A 97 -12.01 -10.59 4.93
C GLY A 97 -13.12 -11.43 5.58
N ALA A 98 -14.35 -11.24 5.14
CA ALA A 98 -15.54 -11.87 5.70
C ALA A 98 -16.41 -12.50 4.61
N THR A 99 -17.29 -13.42 5.00
CA THR A 99 -18.22 -14.09 4.08
C THR A 99 -19.21 -13.11 3.44
N VAL A 100 -19.56 -12.05 4.18
CA VAL A 100 -20.37 -10.93 3.71
C VAL A 100 -19.67 -9.63 4.08
N SER A 101 -18.84 -9.13 3.18
CA SER A 101 -18.17 -7.84 3.37
C SER A 101 -19.11 -6.71 2.91
N HIS A 102 -19.52 -5.84 3.85
CA HIS A 102 -20.03 -4.52 3.46
C HIS A 102 -18.87 -3.71 2.87
N VAL A 103 -19.08 -3.14 1.70
CA VAL A 103 -18.16 -2.17 1.11
C VAL A 103 -18.25 -0.93 1.99
N VAL A 104 -17.19 -0.64 2.73
CA VAL A 104 -16.98 0.68 3.35
C VAL A 104 -16.06 1.46 2.45
#